data_AF-A0A671S190-F1
#
_entry.id   AF-A0A671S190-F1
#
_cell.length_a   1.000
_cell.length_b   1.000
_cell.length_c   1.000
_cell.angle_alpha   90.00
_cell.angle_beta   90.00
_cell.angle_gamma   90.00
#
_symmetry.space_group_name_H-M   'P 1'
#
loop_
_entity.id
_entity.type
_entity.pdbx_description
1 polymer ?
#
loop_
_entity_poly.entity_id
_entity_poly.type
_entity_poly.pdbx_seq_one_letter_code
_entity_poly.pdbx_strand_id
1 'polypeptide(L)'
;LTFGGGTRLDVGSITPPKLSVLPPSSAEISSKSTATLVCVASGGFPSDWSLSWTVDGSSSRSQDSSAGLLQEDGLYSWSSSLTLSEQQWMESVSVSCEATRSGQPAVTRQLTRDQCSQ
;
A
#
# COMPACT_ATOMS: atom_id res chain seq x y z
N LEU A 1 16.01 21.90 24.44
CA LEU A 1 16.22 22.39 23.06
C LEU A 1 15.37 21.53 22.15
N THR A 2 14.15 21.99 21.83
CA THR A 2 13.25 21.26 20.92
C THR A 2 13.59 21.71 19.51
N PHE A 3 14.26 20.84 18.74
CA PHE A 3 14.47 21.07 17.32
C PHE A 3 13.10 21.06 16.64
N GLY A 4 12.73 22.16 15.99
CA GLY A 4 11.49 22.26 15.22
C GLY A 4 11.50 21.19 14.12
N GLY A 5 10.43 20.38 14.05
CA GLY A 5 10.28 19.40 12.97
C GLY A 5 10.31 20.13 11.64
N GLY A 6 11.41 19.98 10.89
CA GLY A 6 11.68 20.79 9.70
C GLY A 6 10.52 20.78 8.70
N THR A 7 10.28 21.92 8.06
CA THR A 7 9.27 22.04 7.00
C THR A 7 9.86 21.50 5.70
N ARG A 8 9.32 20.38 5.20
CA ARG A 8 9.64 19.87 3.86
C ARG A 8 8.74 20.59 2.86
N LEU A 9 9.34 21.31 1.92
CA LEU A 9 8.64 21.96 0.81
C LEU A 9 8.88 21.13 -0.46
N ASP A 10 7.84 20.47 -0.96
CA ASP A 10 7.86 19.79 -2.25
C ASP A 10 7.29 20.75 -3.32
N VAL A 11 8.14 21.25 -4.23
CA VAL A 11 7.75 22.15 -5.34
C VAL A 11 7.61 21.33 -6.63
N GLY A 12 6.38 21.09 -7.07
CA GLY A 12 6.11 20.36 -8.32
C GLY A 12 4.62 20.09 -8.56
N SER A 13 4.31 19.46 -9.70
CA SER A 13 2.95 19.06 -10.04
C SER A 13 2.55 17.77 -9.31
N ILE A 14 1.34 17.76 -8.75
CA ILE A 14 0.81 16.59 -8.06
C ILE A 14 0.73 15.41 -9.03
N THR A 15 1.39 14.31 -8.68
CA THR A 15 1.41 13.09 -9.48
C THR A 15 0.87 11.93 -8.65
N PRO A 16 -0.22 11.28 -9.07
CA PRO A 16 -0.75 10.12 -8.37
C PRO A 16 0.20 8.92 -8.50
N PRO A 17 0.49 8.19 -7.40
CA PRO A 17 1.34 7.02 -7.47
C PRO A 17 0.65 5.89 -8.21
N LYS A 18 1.44 5.08 -8.90
CA LYS A 18 0.99 3.82 -9.50
C LYS A 18 1.03 2.72 -8.46
N LEU A 19 -0.13 2.09 -8.21
CA LEU A 19 -0.27 0.99 -7.27
C LEU A 19 -0.07 -0.37 -7.93
N SER A 20 0.75 -1.21 -7.30
CA SER A 20 0.96 -2.62 -7.65
C SER A 20 0.80 -3.46 -6.39
N VAL A 21 -0.16 -4.40 -6.41
CA VAL A 21 -0.40 -5.31 -5.28
C VAL A 21 0.16 -6.68 -5.64
N LEU A 22 1.07 -7.17 -4.79
CA LEU A 22 1.71 -8.47 -4.90
C LEU A 22 0.94 -9.48 -4.04
N PRO A 23 0.65 -10.67 -4.60
CA PRO A 23 -0.05 -11.72 -3.88
C PRO A 23 0.82 -12.34 -2.78
N PRO A 24 0.20 -12.98 -1.79
CA PRO A 24 0.94 -13.74 -0.78
C PRO A 24 1.62 -14.96 -1.39
N SER A 25 2.77 -15.34 -0.85
CA SER A 25 3.47 -16.53 -1.32
C SER A 25 2.74 -17.81 -0.88
N SER A 26 2.55 -18.75 -1.80
CA SER A 26 1.90 -20.03 -1.50
C SER A 26 2.63 -20.82 -0.42
N ALA A 27 3.97 -20.77 -0.42
CA ALA A 27 4.81 -21.39 0.59
C ALA A 27 4.58 -20.82 2.00
N GLU A 28 4.33 -19.51 2.13
CA GLU A 28 4.01 -18.89 3.43
C GLU A 28 2.65 -19.37 3.94
N ILE A 29 1.65 -19.42 3.08
CA ILE A 29 0.31 -19.89 3.46
C ILE A 29 0.38 -21.34 3.92
N SER A 30 1.03 -22.22 3.15
CA SER A 30 1.11 -23.64 3.51
C SER A 30 2.01 -23.94 4.72
N SER A 31 3.04 -23.12 4.98
CA SER A 31 3.99 -23.39 6.06
C SER A 31 3.67 -22.67 7.37
N LYS A 32 3.11 -21.46 7.29
CA LYS A 32 2.87 -20.58 8.43
C LYS A 32 1.39 -20.31 8.67
N SER A 33 0.50 -20.75 7.77
CA SER A 33 -0.93 -20.40 7.80
C SER A 33 -1.16 -18.88 7.86
N THR A 34 -0.29 -18.11 7.21
CA THR A 34 -0.39 -16.65 7.05
C THR A 34 -0.27 -16.25 5.59
N ALA A 35 -0.93 -15.16 5.23
CA ALA A 35 -0.90 -14.57 3.90
C ALA A 35 -0.45 -13.11 4.03
N THR A 36 0.78 -12.83 3.60
CA THR A 36 1.32 -11.47 3.55
C THR A 36 1.21 -10.89 2.15
N LEU A 37 0.37 -9.87 1.99
CA LEU A 37 0.21 -9.09 0.77
C LEU A 37 1.11 -7.86 0.83
N VAL A 38 1.62 -7.41 -0.32
CA VAL A 38 2.46 -6.21 -0.41
C VAL A 38 1.91 -5.27 -1.47
N CYS A 39 1.66 -4.02 -1.10
CA CYS A 39 1.27 -2.96 -2.02
C CYS A 39 2.44 -2.00 -2.20
N VAL A 40 2.86 -1.82 -3.44
CA VAL A 40 3.91 -0.88 -3.84
C VAL A 40 3.25 0.26 -4.58
N ALA A 41 3.46 1.47 -4.08
CA ALA A 41 3.00 2.71 -4.68
C ALA A 41 4.24 3.47 -5.18
N SER A 42 4.42 3.57 -6.48
CA SER A 42 5.61 4.17 -7.09
C SER A 42 5.28 5.34 -7.99
N GLY A 43 6.16 6.32 -8.06
CA GLY A 43 6.00 7.46 -8.98
C GLY A 43 4.98 8.50 -8.48
N GLY A 44 4.76 8.58 -7.17
CA GLY A 44 3.87 9.59 -6.60
C GLY A 44 4.62 10.85 -6.21
N PHE A 45 3.95 11.99 -6.29
CA PHE A 45 4.50 13.27 -5.82
C PHE A 45 3.37 14.17 -5.33
N PRO A 46 3.62 15.02 -4.32
CA PRO A 46 4.69 15.04 -3.31
C PRO A 46 4.67 13.87 -2.30
N SER A 47 5.41 13.97 -1.19
CA SER A 47 5.63 12.87 -0.22
C SER A 47 4.46 12.53 0.71
N ASP A 48 3.38 13.33 0.68
CA ASP A 48 2.21 13.30 1.56
C ASP A 48 1.07 12.38 1.05
N TRP A 49 1.42 11.31 0.33
CA TRP A 49 0.49 10.21 0.07
C TRP A 49 0.51 9.19 1.20
N SER A 50 -0.67 8.63 1.49
CA SER A 50 -0.86 7.59 2.52
C SER A 50 -1.45 6.33 1.90
N LEU A 51 -0.89 5.18 2.26
CA LEU A 51 -1.41 3.87 1.85
C LEU A 51 -2.30 3.28 2.93
N SER A 52 -3.45 2.77 2.51
CA SER A 52 -4.44 2.06 3.32
C SER A 52 -4.83 0.76 2.65
N TRP A 53 -5.24 -0.23 3.43
CA TRP A 53 -5.76 -1.49 2.90
C TRP A 53 -7.22 -1.66 3.25
N THR A 54 -8.03 -2.13 2.31
CA THR A 54 -9.42 -2.49 2.54
C THR A 54 -9.59 -3.98 2.26
N VAL A 55 -10.00 -4.74 3.28
CA VAL A 55 -10.30 -6.16 3.14
C VAL A 55 -11.81 -6.34 3.07
N ASP A 56 -12.28 -6.97 2.00
CA ASP A 56 -13.70 -7.32 1.80
C ASP A 56 -14.68 -6.13 1.90
N GLY A 57 -14.21 -4.92 1.57
CA GLY A 57 -15.00 -3.69 1.69
C GLY A 57 -15.36 -3.26 3.12
N SER A 58 -14.96 -4.01 4.14
CA SER A 58 -15.53 -3.90 5.49
C SER A 58 -14.63 -3.18 6.49
N SER A 59 -13.31 -3.16 6.30
CA SER A 59 -12.41 -2.44 7.21
C SER A 59 -11.17 -1.93 6.50
N SER A 60 -10.98 -0.60 6.52
CA SER A 60 -9.71 0.01 6.19
C SER A 60 -8.71 -0.30 7.32
N ARG A 61 -7.75 -1.18 7.06
CA ARG A 61 -6.61 -1.42 7.93
C ARG A 61 -5.51 -0.45 7.54
N SER A 62 -5.28 0.52 8.42
CA SER A 62 -4.07 1.34 8.41
C SER A 62 -2.94 0.46 8.95
N GLN A 63 -2.22 -0.23 8.06
CA GLN A 63 -1.03 -0.99 8.44
C GLN A 63 0.23 -0.20 8.11
N ASP A 64 1.36 -0.59 8.70
CA ASP A 64 2.68 0.03 8.54
C ASP A 64 2.97 0.30 7.06
N SER A 65 2.87 1.56 6.68
CA SER A 65 3.30 2.06 5.38
C SER A 65 4.72 2.58 5.55
N SER A 66 5.60 2.17 4.66
CA SER A 66 6.97 2.66 4.63
C SER A 66 6.97 4.16 4.34
N ALA A 67 7.90 4.89 4.96
CA ALA A 67 8.08 6.31 4.67
C ALA A 67 8.40 6.49 3.18
N GLY A 68 7.79 7.48 2.54
CA GLY A 68 7.99 7.76 1.12
C GLY A 68 9.48 7.97 0.80
N LEU A 69 10.05 7.04 0.04
CA LEU A 69 11.44 7.11 -0.41
C LEU A 69 11.51 7.88 -1.71
N LEU A 70 12.35 8.93 -1.75
CA LEU A 70 12.62 9.65 -2.99
C LEU A 70 13.49 8.75 -3.88
N GLN A 71 12.96 8.45 -5.06
CA GLN A 71 13.62 7.66 -6.08
C GLN A 71 14.51 8.56 -6.97
N GLU A 72 15.42 7.97 -7.76
CA GLU A 72 16.35 8.74 -8.61
C GLU A 72 15.64 9.55 -9.69
N ASP A 73 14.44 9.14 -10.10
CA ASP A 73 13.57 9.89 -11.01
C ASP A 73 12.92 11.13 -10.37
N GLY A 74 13.13 11.37 -9.07
CA GLY A 74 12.59 12.51 -8.34
C GLY A 74 11.15 12.32 -7.84
N LEU A 75 10.57 11.13 -8.00
CA LEU A 75 9.27 10.76 -7.44
C LEU A 75 9.42 9.93 -6.17
N TYR A 76 8.35 9.88 -5.39
CA TYR A 76 8.27 9.11 -4.17
C TYR A 76 7.70 7.72 -4.41
N SER A 77 8.21 6.77 -3.62
CA SER A 77 7.74 5.40 -3.57
C SER A 77 7.46 4.98 -2.13
N TRP A 78 6.32 4.33 -1.92
CA TRP A 78 5.88 3.78 -0.65
C TRP A 78 5.60 2.29 -0.83
N SER A 79 5.74 1.54 0.26
CA SER A 79 5.34 0.14 0.31
C SER A 79 4.57 -0.10 1.59
N SER A 80 3.43 -0.76 1.50
CA SER A 80 2.68 -1.23 2.67
C SER A 80 2.54 -2.75 2.58
N SER A 81 2.64 -3.42 3.73
CA SER A 81 2.46 -4.86 3.82
C SER A 81 1.21 -5.12 4.66
N LEU A 82 0.36 -6.05 4.24
CA LEU A 82 -0.83 -6.50 4.95
C LEU A 82 -0.68 -7.98 5.27
N THR A 83 -0.64 -8.32 6.55
CA THR A 83 -0.55 -9.72 6.97
C THR A 83 -1.91 -10.17 7.48
N LEU A 84 -2.47 -11.20 6.86
CA LEU A 84 -3.72 -11.84 7.22
C LEU A 84 -3.45 -13.29 7.63
N SER A 85 -4.32 -13.86 8.45
CA SER A 85 -4.33 -15.31 8.67
C SER A 85 -4.80 -16.04 7.41
N GLU A 86 -4.39 -17.29 7.21
CA GLU A 86 -4.85 -18.12 6.08
C GLU A 86 -6.37 -18.16 5.99
N GLN A 87 -7.07 -18.33 7.12
CA GLN A 87 -8.54 -18.31 7.17
C GLN A 87 -9.10 -16.97 6.65
N GLN A 88 -8.57 -15.84 7.14
CA GLN A 88 -9.02 -14.52 6.69
C GLN A 88 -8.74 -14.28 5.21
N TRP A 89 -7.59 -14.75 4.70
CA TRP A 89 -7.28 -14.68 3.27
C TRP A 89 -8.21 -15.58 2.45
N MET A 90 -8.56 -16.75 2.97
CA MET A 90 -9.47 -17.66 2.30
C MET A 90 -10.91 -17.16 2.28
N GLU A 91 -11.34 -16.52 3.36
CA GLU A 91 -12.67 -15.90 3.51
C GLU A 91 -12.76 -14.54 2.81
N SER A 92 -11.65 -13.81 2.66
CA SER A 92 -11.63 -12.53 1.96
C SER A 92 -11.84 -12.75 0.46
N VAL A 93 -12.88 -12.14 -0.08
CA VAL A 93 -13.19 -12.19 -1.51
C VAL A 93 -12.26 -11.25 -2.28
N SER A 94 -11.92 -10.11 -1.68
CA SER A 94 -10.99 -9.16 -2.30
C SER A 94 -10.23 -8.30 -1.31
N VAL A 95 -9.00 -7.96 -1.67
CA VAL A 95 -8.13 -7.06 -0.92
C VAL A 95 -7.77 -5.88 -1.81
N SER A 96 -8.02 -4.66 -1.35
CA SER A 96 -7.73 -3.43 -2.08
C SER A 96 -6.70 -2.60 -1.33
N CYS A 97 -5.66 -2.16 -2.03
CA CYS A 97 -4.75 -1.13 -1.54
C CYS A 97 -5.19 0.22 -2.09
N GLU A 98 -5.21 1.25 -1.24
CA GLU A 98 -5.64 2.60 -1.59
C GLU A 98 -4.56 3.63 -1.22
N ALA A 99 -4.16 4.45 -2.18
CA ALA A 99 -3.36 5.64 -1.97
C ALA A 99 -4.27 6.86 -1.89
N THR A 100 -4.27 7.51 -0.74
CA THR A 100 -5.07 8.71 -0.48
C THR A 100 -4.17 9.90 -0.21
N ARG A 101 -4.66 11.07 -0.61
CA ARG A 101 -4.02 12.35 -0.35
C ARG A 101 -5.05 13.47 -0.32
N SER A 102 -4.85 14.44 0.56
CA SER A 102 -5.74 15.59 0.71
C SER A 102 -5.88 16.35 -0.61
N GLY A 103 -7.12 16.49 -1.10
CA GLY A 103 -7.42 17.23 -2.34
C GLY A 103 -7.09 16.48 -3.63
N GLN A 104 -6.86 15.16 -3.58
CA GLN A 104 -6.69 14.31 -4.75
C GLN A 104 -7.67 13.13 -4.72
N PRO A 105 -8.05 12.59 -5.90
CA PRO A 105 -8.81 11.35 -5.96
C PRO A 105 -7.98 10.20 -5.39
N ALA A 106 -8.64 9.32 -4.64
CA ALA A 106 -8.01 8.10 -4.15
C ALA A 106 -7.66 7.18 -5.32
N VAL A 107 -6.45 6.63 -5.31
CA VAL A 107 -6.01 5.61 -6.27
C VAL A 107 -6.17 4.27 -5.58
N THR A 108 -6.97 3.37 -6.13
CA THR A 108 -7.24 2.06 -5.52
C THR A 108 -6.81 0.95 -6.45
N ARG A 109 -6.16 -0.08 -5.92
CA ARG A 109 -5.79 -1.30 -6.64
C ARG A 109 -6.28 -2.52 -5.89
N GLN A 110 -7.17 -3.25 -6.54
CA GLN A 110 -7.75 -4.47 -6.00
C GLN A 110 -6.97 -5.70 -6.48
N LEU A 111 -6.77 -6.64 -5.57
CA LEU A 111 -6.30 -7.99 -5.80
C LEU A 111 -7.38 -8.96 -5.33
N THR A 112 -7.78 -9.87 -6.21
CA THR A 112 -8.66 -10.99 -5.89
C THR A 112 -7.85 -12.28 -5.83
N ARG A 113 -8.37 -13.27 -5.11
CA ARG A 113 -7.71 -14.56 -4.95
C ARG A 113 -7.48 -15.28 -6.29
N ASP A 114 -8.41 -15.15 -7.24
CA ASP A 114 -8.28 -15.77 -8.57
C ASP A 114 -7.06 -15.25 -9.37
N GLN A 115 -6.65 -14.01 -9.12
CA GLN A 115 -5.46 -13.41 -9.74
C GLN A 115 -4.15 -13.95 -9.16
N CYS A 116 -4.23 -14.83 -8.16
CA CYS A 116 -3.09 -15.50 -7.52
C CYS A 116 -2.90 -16.93 -8.05
N SER A 117 -3.67 -17.37 -9.05
CA SER A 117 -3.56 -18.71 -9.64
C SER A 117 -2.41 -18.79 -10.63
N GLN A 118 -1.19 -18.99 -10.13
CA GLN A 118 -0.07 -19.46 -10.95
C GLN A 118 0.79 -20.48 -10.21
#